data_AF-A0A9D3ZFP3-F1
#
_entry.id   AF-A0A9D3ZFP3-F1
#
_cell.length_a   1.000
_cell.length_b   1.000
_cell.length_c   1.000
_cell.angle_alpha   90.00
_cell.angle_beta   90.00
_cell.angle_gamma   90.00
#
_symmetry.space_group_name_H-M   'P 1'
#
loop_
_entity.id
_entity.type
_entity.pdbx_description
1 polymer ?
#
loop_
_entity_poly.entity_id
_entity_poly.type
_entity_poly.pdbx_seq_one_letter_code
_entity_poly.pdbx_strand_id
1 'polypeptide(L)'
;MPRSKLRRLTQQGIVWEYVREFSELMLQVLDLSEKEAFYWFEGGLKPWVKHELCRQGITELTVAMAEVESFVELGPMKDKLESSKPNGKGNGKGNHEEDE
;
A
#
# COMPACT_ATOMS: atom_id res chain seq x y z
N MET A 1 17.00 -5.82 -16.77
CA MET A 1 18.01 -5.95 -15.71
C MET A 1 17.33 -6.24 -14.38
N PRO A 2 17.80 -7.25 -13.62
CA PRO A 2 17.24 -7.64 -12.32
C PRO A 2 17.14 -6.47 -11.34
N ARG A 3 18.19 -5.63 -11.25
CA ARG A 3 18.23 -4.43 -10.40
C ARG A 3 17.11 -3.42 -10.68
N SER A 4 16.77 -3.20 -11.95
CA SER A 4 15.66 -2.31 -12.32
C SER A 4 14.29 -2.93 -12.02
N LYS A 5 14.17 -4.26 -12.10
CA LYS A 5 12.93 -4.97 -11.76
C LYS A 5 12.70 -4.94 -10.25
N LEU A 6 13.75 -5.22 -9.46
CA LEU A 6 13.72 -5.17 -7.99
C LEU A 6 13.26 -3.80 -7.47
N ARG A 7 13.83 -2.71 -8.01
CA ARG A 7 13.44 -1.33 -7.63
C ARG A 7 11.98 -0.96 -7.93
N ARG A 8 11.34 -1.68 -8.86
CA ARG A 8 9.94 -1.43 -9.26
C ARG A 8 9.00 -2.52 -8.77
N LEU A 9 9.50 -3.49 -7.99
CA LEU A 9 8.67 -4.58 -7.49
C LEU A 9 7.67 -4.00 -6.49
N THR A 10 6.40 -4.36 -6.67
CA THR A 10 5.30 -3.91 -5.80
C THR A 10 4.41 -5.08 -5.44
N GLN A 11 3.93 -5.13 -4.21
CA GLN A 11 2.96 -6.14 -3.75
C GLN A 11 1.61 -5.94 -4.45
N GLN A 12 1.28 -6.83 -5.39
CA GLN A 12 0.00 -6.82 -6.10
C GLN A 12 -1.06 -7.71 -5.41
N GLY A 13 -0.65 -8.91 -5.03
CA GLY A 13 -1.50 -9.92 -4.39
C GLY A 13 -1.14 -10.11 -2.92
N ILE A 14 -0.82 -11.36 -2.59
CA ILE A 14 -0.46 -11.74 -1.22
C ILE A 14 0.96 -11.30 -0.87
N VAL A 15 1.18 -10.90 0.39
CA VAL A 15 2.48 -10.44 0.87
C VAL A 15 3.58 -11.50 0.73
N TRP A 16 3.23 -12.78 0.91
CA TRP A 16 4.17 -13.90 0.78
C TRP A 16 4.74 -14.04 -0.64
N GLU A 17 3.92 -13.86 -1.68
CA GLU A 17 4.38 -13.86 -3.08
C GLU A 17 5.34 -12.71 -3.35
N TYR A 18 5.07 -11.55 -2.77
CA TYR A 18 5.96 -10.40 -2.86
C TYR A 18 7.32 -10.68 -2.21
N VAL A 19 7.35 -11.22 -0.99
CA VAL A 19 8.60 -11.58 -0.29
C VAL A 19 9.41 -12.60 -1.10
N ARG A 20 8.73 -13.60 -1.67
CA ARG A 20 9.37 -14.60 -2.52
C ARG A 20 10.02 -13.98 -3.76
N GLU A 21 9.28 -13.18 -4.52
CA GLU A 21 9.82 -12.55 -5.74
C GLU A 21 10.94 -11.54 -5.41
N PHE A 22 10.80 -10.80 -4.30
CA PHE A 22 11.84 -9.89 -3.82
C PHE A 22 13.13 -10.64 -3.51
N SER A 23 13.04 -11.77 -2.79
CA SER A 23 14.18 -12.62 -2.44
C SER A 23 14.90 -13.14 -3.68
N GLU A 24 14.15 -13.66 -4.66
CA GLU A 24 14.70 -14.20 -5.91
C GLU A 24 15.43 -13.11 -6.72
N LEU A 25 14.91 -11.88 -6.72
CA LEU A 25 15.52 -10.75 -7.42
C LEU A 25 16.73 -10.19 -6.67
N MET A 26 16.72 -10.17 -5.34
CA MET A 26 17.84 -9.72 -4.52
C MET A 26 19.06 -10.63 -4.71
N LEU A 27 18.87 -11.95 -4.78
CA LEU A 27 19.95 -12.92 -5.05
C LEU A 27 20.62 -12.70 -6.41
N GLN A 28 19.90 -12.13 -7.39
CA GLN A 28 20.43 -11.80 -8.71
C GLN A 28 21.18 -10.45 -8.73
N VAL A 29 21.08 -9.65 -7.67
CA VAL A 29 21.67 -8.32 -7.55
C VAL A 29 22.63 -8.31 -6.35
N LEU A 30 23.82 -8.86 -6.57
CA LEU A 30 24.83 -9.12 -5.53
C LEU A 30 25.49 -7.85 -4.93
N ASP A 31 25.21 -6.66 -5.47
CA ASP A 31 25.80 -5.37 -5.09
C ASP A 31 24.81 -4.48 -4.31
N LEU A 32 23.94 -5.08 -3.50
CA LEU A 32 22.96 -4.38 -2.66
C LEU A 32 23.42 -4.34 -1.21
N SER A 33 23.49 -3.14 -0.64
CA SER A 33 23.55 -3.01 0.81
C SER A 33 22.20 -3.38 1.43
N GLU A 34 22.22 -3.90 2.66
CA GLU A 34 20.98 -4.23 3.38
C GLU A 34 20.05 -3.02 3.52
N LYS A 35 20.61 -1.82 3.74
CA LYS A 35 19.84 -0.58 3.83
C LYS A 35 19.13 -0.24 2.52
N GLU A 36 19.80 -0.40 1.37
CA GLU A 36 19.18 -0.18 0.06
C GLU A 36 18.10 -1.23 -0.23
N ALA A 37 18.37 -2.49 0.10
CA ALA A 37 17.42 -3.57 -0.07
C ALA A 37 16.17 -3.36 0.82
N PHE A 38 16.35 -2.98 2.09
CA PHE A 38 15.23 -2.60 2.98
C PHE A 38 14.42 -1.44 2.41
N TYR A 39 15.07 -0.38 1.92
CA TYR A 39 14.38 0.76 1.33
C TYR A 39 13.54 0.36 0.09
N TRP A 40 14.06 -0.53 -0.76
CA TRP A 40 13.30 -1.03 -1.92
C TRP A 40 12.19 -2.00 -1.53
N PHE A 41 12.42 -2.83 -0.51
CA PHE A 41 11.45 -3.74 0.06
C PHE A 41 10.27 -2.97 0.65
N GLU A 42 10.53 -2.07 1.60
CA GLU A 42 9.51 -1.20 2.19
C GLU A 42 8.81 -0.37 1.11
N GLY A 43 9.55 0.12 0.10
CA GLY A 43 9.01 0.83 -1.04
C GLY A 43 7.92 0.08 -1.82
N GLY A 44 8.07 -1.24 -1.96
CA GLY A 44 7.17 -2.09 -2.75
C GLY A 44 5.95 -2.64 -1.99
N LEU A 45 5.93 -2.59 -0.66
CA LEU A 45 4.84 -3.12 0.16
C LEU A 45 3.53 -2.32 0.04
N LYS A 46 2.39 -2.96 0.34
CA LYS A 46 1.11 -2.24 0.48
C LYS A 46 1.14 -1.30 1.70
N PRO A 47 0.39 -0.18 1.70
CA PRO A 47 0.41 0.78 2.80
C PRO A 47 0.14 0.19 4.19
N TRP A 48 -0.79 -0.77 4.29
CA TRP A 48 -1.12 -1.42 5.56
C TRP A 48 0.05 -2.25 6.12
N VAL A 49 0.80 -2.95 5.25
CA VAL A 49 1.99 -3.73 5.65
C VAL A 49 3.10 -2.80 6.13
N LYS A 50 3.35 -1.70 5.40
CA LYS A 50 4.33 -0.68 5.80
C LYS A 50 3.99 -0.08 7.16
N HIS A 51 2.71 0.23 7.38
CA HIS A 51 2.24 0.77 8.64
C HIS A 51 2.51 -0.19 9.80
N GLU A 52 2.25 -1.48 9.59
CA GLU A 52 2.46 -2.51 10.61
C GLU A 52 3.96 -2.72 10.92
N LEU A 53 4.84 -2.73 9.90
CA LEU A 53 6.29 -2.75 10.11
C LEU A 53 6.77 -1.53 10.93
N CYS A 54 6.27 -0.34 10.60
CA CYS A 54 6.59 0.89 11.33
C CYS A 54 6.09 0.83 12.78
N ARG A 55 4.87 0.31 13.01
CA ARG A 55 4.29 0.12 14.35
C ARG A 55 5.14 -0.79 15.23
N GLN A 56 5.74 -1.82 14.63
CA GLN A 56 6.63 -2.75 15.32
C GLN A 56 8.08 -2.24 15.43
N GLY A 57 8.42 -1.11 14.79
CA GLY A 57 9.76 -0.54 14.83
C GLY A 57 10.81 -1.36 14.08
N ILE A 58 10.39 -2.15 13.09
CA ILE A 58 11.29 -3.03 12.34
C ILE A 58 12.06 -2.22 11.29
N THR A 59 13.38 -2.31 11.35
CA THR A 59 14.30 -1.62 10.42
C THR A 59 15.27 -2.57 9.72
N GLU A 60 15.27 -3.86 10.07
CA GLU A 60 16.14 -4.89 9.50
C GLU A 60 15.37 -5.66 8.42
N LEU A 61 16.02 -5.90 7.27
CA LEU A 61 15.37 -6.55 6.13
C LEU A 61 14.95 -7.98 6.44
N THR A 62 15.83 -8.74 7.08
CA THR A 62 15.58 -10.15 7.43
C THR A 62 14.41 -10.28 8.39
N VAL A 63 14.35 -9.40 9.41
CA VAL A 63 13.24 -9.33 10.37
C VAL A 63 11.95 -8.92 9.67
N ALA A 64 12.00 -7.90 8.81
CA ALA A 64 10.83 -7.46 8.07
C ALA A 64 10.27 -8.56 7.18
N MET A 65 11.11 -9.29 6.45
CA MET A 65 10.68 -10.39 5.59
C MET A 65 10.00 -11.52 6.39
N ALA A 66 10.54 -11.89 7.55
CA ALA A 66 9.95 -12.92 8.40
C ALA A 66 8.61 -12.46 9.02
N GLU A 67 8.55 -11.21 9.46
CA GLU A 67 7.38 -10.69 10.15
C GLU A 67 6.20 -10.47 9.20
N VAL A 68 6.45 -9.93 7.99
CA VAL A 68 5.36 -9.68 7.03
C VAL A 68 4.71 -10.96 6.53
N GLU A 69 5.40 -12.10 6.57
CA GLU A 69 4.79 -13.40 6.26
C GLU A 69 3.73 -13.80 7.31
N SER A 70 3.88 -13.33 8.55
CA SER A 70 2.90 -13.53 9.63
C SER A 70 1.73 -12.53 9.55
N PHE A 71 1.84 -11.49 8.75
CA PHE A 71 0.76 -10.52 8.61
C PHE A 71 -0.36 -11.16 7.80
N VAL A 72 -1.41 -11.59 8.50
CA VAL A 72 -2.65 -12.02 7.87
C VAL A 72 -3.12 -10.87 6.98
N GLU A 73 -3.12 -11.11 5.67
CA GLU A 73 -3.67 -10.17 4.70
C GLU A 73 -5.15 -10.04 5.04
N LEU A 74 -5.49 -9.01 5.83
CA LEU A 74 -6.87 -8.62 6.08
C LEU A 74 -7.41 -8.26 4.70
N GLY A 75 -8.07 -9.25 4.07
CA GLY A 75 -8.64 -9.14 2.74
C GLY A 75 -9.45 -7.86 2.63
N PRO A 76 -9.53 -7.27 1.43
CA PRO A 76 -9.82 -5.85 1.22
C PRO A 76 -10.97 -5.43 2.13
N MET A 77 -10.62 -4.69 3.18
CA MET A 77 -11.61 -3.88 3.86
C MET A 77 -12.08 -2.95 2.75
N LYS A 78 -13.25 -3.27 2.20
CA LYS A 78 -14.04 -2.38 1.40
C LYS A 78 -14.38 -1.24 2.34
N ASP A 79 -13.41 -0.35 2.58
CA ASP A 79 -13.69 0.98 3.03
C ASP A 79 -14.56 1.57 1.95
N LYS A 80 -15.85 1.52 2.24
CA LYS A 80 -16.91 2.36 1.72
C LYS A 80 -16.41 3.81 1.80
N LEU A 81 -15.54 4.21 0.89
CA LEU A 81 -15.42 5.60 0.47
C LEU A 81 -16.52 5.86 -0.55
N GLU A 82 -17.76 5.55 -0.17
CA GLU A 82 -18.93 5.96 -0.93
C GLU A 82 -19.45 7.24 -0.26
N SER A 83 -19.10 8.35 -0.90
CA SER A 83 -19.88 9.59 -0.96
C SER A 83 -19.88 10.53 0.25
N SER A 84 -18.76 11.21 0.48
CA SER A 84 -18.83 12.62 0.89
C SER A 84 -19.21 13.46 -0.34
N LYS A 85 -20.50 13.52 -0.66
CA LYS A 85 -21.07 14.59 -1.49
C LYS A 85 -22.50 14.88 -1.02
N PRO A 86 -22.75 15.86 -0.14
CA PRO A 86 -24.05 16.50 -0.14
C PRO A 86 -24.10 17.28 -1.46
N ASN A 87 -24.74 16.68 -2.48
CA ASN A 87 -25.13 17.41 -3.66
C ASN A 87 -26.13 18.48 -3.22
N GLY A 88 -25.63 19.69 -2.95
CA GLY A 88 -26.43 20.88 -2.75
C GLY A 88 -27.18 21.19 -4.04
N LYS A 89 -28.32 20.51 -4.24
CA LYS A 89 -29.29 20.89 -5.26
C LYS A 89 -30.09 22.05 -4.68
N GLY A 90 -29.53 23.25 -4.82
CA GLY A 90 -30.26 24.49 -4.66
C GLY A 90 -31.42 24.50 -5.65
N ASN A 91 -32.62 24.22 -5.17
CA ASN A 91 -33.83 24.58 -5.90
C ASN A 91 -34.12 26.03 -5.58
N GLY A 92 -33.51 26.93 -6.35
CA GLY A 92 -34.05 28.27 -6.54
C GLY A 92 -35.32 28.16 -7.37
N LYS A 93 -36.47 28.48 -6.78
CA LYS A 93 -37.65 28.89 -7.53
C LYS A 93 -38.42 29.93 -6.72
N GLY A 94 -37.98 31.18 -6.83
CA GLY A 94 -38.89 32.33 -6.84
C GLY A 94 -39.68 32.33 -8.15
N ASN A 95 -40.81 33.00 -8.35
CA ASN A 95 -41.52 34.06 -7.62
C ASN A 95 -43.02 34.02 -8.04
N HIS A 96 -43.78 35.02 -7.56
CA HIS A 96 -45.15 35.49 -7.87
C HIS A 96 -46.19 35.11 -6.79
N GLU A 97 -46.63 35.97 -5.85
CA GLU A 97 -47.47 37.20 -6.00
C GLU A 97 -48.71 36.87 -6.87
N GLU A 98 -49.99 37.01 -6.50
CA GLU A 98 -50.73 38.03 -5.73
C GLU A 98 -52.15 37.49 -5.38
N ASP A 99 -52.78 38.10 -4.38
CA ASP A 99 -54.22 38.42 -4.17
C ASP A 99 -55.35 37.36 -4.21
N GLU A 100 -56.00 37.15 -3.05
CA GLU A 100 -57.36 37.63 -2.70
C GLU A 100 -57.68 37.43 -1.20
#